data_AF-A0A2N4Z1V8-F1
#
_entry.id   AF-A0A2N4Z1V8-F1
#
_cell.length_a   1.000
_cell.length_b   1.000
_cell.length_c   1.000
_cell.angle_alpha   90.00
_cell.angle_beta   90.00
_cell.angle_gamma   90.00
#
_symmetry.space_group_name_H-M   'P 1'
#
loop_
_entity.id
_entity.type
_entity.pdbx_description
1 polymer ?
#
loop_
_entity_poly.entity_id
_entity_poly.type
_entity_poly.pdbx_seq_one_letter_code
_entity_poly.pdbx_strand_id
1 'polypeptide(L)' 'GLDREARKFMKSLTRCEPCIGAGVACYSGSTVTHVGIVVLLDGQLQVAECNPGTNVTFLPLPRFVRRFNRVEFWQ' A
#
# COMPACT_ATOMS: atom_id res chain seq x y z
N GLY A 1 13.69 -7.56 -7.42
CA GLY A 1 12.25 -7.47 -7.80
C GLY A 1 11.48 -6.88 -6.65
N LEU A 2 10.21 -6.51 -6.86
CA LEU A 2 9.39 -5.78 -5.89
C LEU A 2 9.38 -6.41 -4.50
N ASP A 3 9.08 -7.72 -4.40
CA ASP A 3 9.03 -8.43 -3.11
C ASP A 3 10.28 -8.27 -2.26
N ARG A 4 11.46 -8.42 -2.87
CA ARG A 4 12.74 -8.30 -2.17
C ARG A 4 12.95 -6.89 -1.61
N GLU A 5 12.73 -5.86 -2.42
CA GLU A 5 12.97 -4.47 -2.01
C GLU A 5 11.91 -3.99 -1.00
N ALA A 6 10.64 -4.35 -1.22
CA ALA A 6 9.54 -4.06 -0.31
C ALA A 6 9.79 -4.67 1.08
N ARG A 7 10.19 -5.94 1.15
CA ARG A 7 10.52 -6.60 2.42
C ARG A 7 11.75 -6.00 3.09
N LYS A 8 12.78 -5.63 2.33
CA LYS A 8 13.98 -4.98 2.87
C LYS A 8 13.62 -3.65 3.53
N PHE A 9 12.78 -2.85 2.88
CA PHE A 9 12.29 -1.59 3.41
C PHE A 9 11.35 -1.79 4.62
N MET A 10 10.41 -2.73 4.56
CA MET A 10 9.50 -3.01 5.68
C MET A 10 10.21 -3.48 6.95
N LYS A 11 11.37 -4.13 6.84
CA LYS A 11 12.18 -4.53 8.01
C LYS A 11 12.71 -3.35 8.83
N SER A 12 12.83 -2.16 8.23
CA SER A 12 13.22 -0.94 8.95
C SER A 12 12.02 -0.15 9.47
N LEU A 13 10.79 -0.63 9.25
CA LEU A 13 9.55 0.05 9.61
C LEU A 13 8.78 -0.74 10.67
N THR A 14 7.83 -0.06 11.32
CA THR A 14 6.91 -0.67 12.26
C THR A 14 5.54 -0.82 11.63
N ARG A 15 4.91 -1.98 11.83
CA ARG A 15 3.53 -2.19 11.38
C ARG A 15 2.60 -1.23 12.11
N CYS A 16 1.69 -0.59 11.38
CA CYS A 16 0.79 0.41 11.93
C CYS A 16 -0.66 0.22 11.44
N GLU A 17 -1.56 0.98 12.05
CA GLU A 17 -2.87 1.25 11.45
C GLU A 17 -2.73 2.23 10.28
N PRO A 18 -3.68 2.26 9.33
CA PRO A 18 -3.60 3.17 8.19
C PRO A 18 -3.56 4.64 8.64
N CYS A 19 -2.44 5.31 8.37
CA CYS A 19 -2.21 6.72 8.68
C CYS A 19 -1.57 7.44 7.50
N ILE A 20 -1.62 8.77 7.48
CA ILE A 20 -1.03 9.58 6.40
C ILE A 20 0.47 9.27 6.31
N GLY A 21 0.94 8.95 5.10
CA GLY A 21 2.34 8.59 4.84
C GLY A 21 2.66 7.11 5.05
N ALA A 22 1.75 6.31 5.61
CA ALA A 22 2.00 4.87 5.77
C ALA A 22 2.23 4.20 4.41
N GLY A 23 3.30 3.43 4.32
CA GLY A 23 3.55 2.55 3.19
C GLY A 23 2.56 1.37 3.19
N VAL A 24 2.09 1.00 2.00
CA VAL A 24 1.10 -0.06 1.81
C VAL A 24 1.76 -1.25 1.12
N ALA A 25 1.60 -2.43 1.70
CA ALA A 25 2.09 -3.70 1.17
C ALA A 25 0.94 -4.63 0.83
N CYS A 26 0.81 -5.04 -0.43
CA CYS A 26 -0.24 -5.96 -0.87
C CYS A 26 0.36 -7.30 -1.27
N TYR A 27 -0.29 -8.39 -0.85
CA TYR A 27 0.27 -9.73 -1.00
C TYR A 27 -0.60 -10.68 -1.84
N SER A 28 0.07 -11.54 -2.60
CA SER A 28 -0.47 -12.80 -3.11
C SER A 28 0.28 -13.96 -2.46
N GLY A 29 -0.41 -14.71 -1.60
CA GLY A 29 0.23 -15.65 -0.67
C GLY A 29 1.21 -14.91 0.25
N SER A 30 2.48 -15.33 0.24
CA SER A 30 3.55 -14.65 0.98
C SER A 30 4.24 -13.56 0.16
N THR A 31 4.02 -13.42 -1.14
CA THR A 31 4.80 -12.51 -2.00
C THR A 31 4.16 -11.12 -2.06
N VAL A 32 4.94 -10.05 -1.87
CA VAL A 32 4.46 -8.68 -2.14
C VAL A 32 4.36 -8.48 -3.64
N THR A 33 3.14 -8.24 -4.12
CA THR A 33 2.85 -8.06 -5.55
C THR A 33 2.53 -6.62 -5.92
N HIS A 34 2.21 -5.79 -4.92
CA HIS A 34 1.86 -4.40 -5.14
C HIS A 34 2.20 -3.54 -3.92
N VAL A 35 2.46 -2.26 -4.14
CA VAL A 35 2.76 -1.28 -3.09
C VAL A 35 2.05 0.04 -3.36
N GLY A 36 1.82 0.81 -2.30
CA GLY A 36 1.27 2.16 -2.39
C GLY A 36 1.64 2.99 -1.16
N ILE A 37 1.06 4.18 -1.06
CA ILE A 37 1.21 5.06 0.11
C ILE A 37 -0.15 5.64 0.49
N VAL A 38 -0.45 5.69 1.78
CA VAL A 38 -1.66 6.32 2.28
C VAL A 38 -1.48 7.84 2.23
N VAL A 39 -2.43 8.52 1.61
CA VAL A 39 -2.46 9.99 1.47
C VAL A 39 -3.79 10.53 1.97
N LEU A 40 -3.79 11.79 2.40
CA LEU A 40 -5.03 12.53 2.68
C LEU A 40 -5.34 13.40 1.46
N LEU A 41 -6.46 13.12 0.80
CA LEU A 41 -6.97 13.91 -0.32
C LEU A 41 -8.45 14.18 -0.10
N ASP A 42 -8.85 15.44 -0.25
CA ASP A 42 -10.23 15.91 -0.04
C ASP A 42 -10.83 15.48 1.31
N GLY A 43 -10.01 15.51 2.37
CA GLY A 43 -10.41 15.13 3.73
C GLY A 43 -10.61 13.63 3.94
N GLN A 44 -10.24 12.78 2.98
CA GLN A 44 -10.38 11.33 3.05
C GLN A 44 -9.04 10.60 2.89
N LEU A 45 -8.84 9.53 3.66
CA LEU A 45 -7.71 8.64 3.47
C LEU A 45 -7.88 7.82 2.19
N GLN A 46 -6.89 7.93 1.31
CA GLN A 46 -6.81 7.22 0.05
C GLN A 46 -5.45 6.54 -0.06
N VAL A 47 -5.34 5.53 -0.91
CA VAL A 47 -4.06 4.95 -1.30
C VAL A 47 -3.70 5.49 -2.68
N ALA A 48 -2.53 6.11 -2.77
CA ALA A 48 -1.87 6.41 -4.03
C ALA A 48 -1.08 5.18 -4.47
N GLU A 49 -1.38 4.66 -5.65
CA GLU A 49 -0.77 3.46 -6.22
C GLU A 49 -0.41 3.66 -7.69
N CYS A 50 0.63 2.99 -8.17
CA CYS A 50 1.01 2.99 -9.58
C CYS A 50 0.45 1.74 -10.27
N ASN A 51 -0.46 1.92 -11.21
CA ASN A 51 -1.06 0.82 -11.96
C ASN A 51 -0.47 0.73 -13.37
N PRO A 52 0.02 -0.46 -13.78
CA PRO A 52 0.46 -0.68 -15.16
C PRO A 52 -0.65 -0.34 -16.16
N GLY A 53 -0.35 0.55 -17.12
CA GLY A 53 -1.29 0.95 -18.18
C GLY A 53 -2.33 2.01 -17.80
N THR A 54 -2.46 2.36 -16.52
CA THR A 54 -3.43 3.37 -16.04
C THR A 54 -2.81 4.48 -15.16
N ASN A 55 -1.47 4.55 -15.13
CA ASN A 55 -0.69 5.54 -14.39
C ASN A 55 -0.95 5.49 -12.87
N VAL A 56 -0.81 6.63 -12.19
CA VAL A 56 -1.08 6.76 -10.75
C VAL A 56 -2.59 6.87 -10.55
N THR A 57 -3.13 6.08 -9.64
CA THR A 57 -4.52 6.17 -9.21
C THR A 57 -4.62 6.43 -7.72
N PHE A 58 -5.67 7.12 -7.32
CA PHE A 58 -6.02 7.36 -5.91
C PHE A 58 -7.34 6.67 -5.62
N LEU A 59 -7.35 5.84 -4.57
CA LEU A 59 -8.54 5.08 -4.21
C LEU A 59 -8.80 5.17 -2.71
N PRO A 60 -10.04 5.45 -2.27
CA PRO A 60 -10.41 5.41 -0.87
C PRO A 60 -9.96 4.13 -0.19
N LEU A 61 -9.36 4.29 0.98
CA LEU A 61 -8.73 3.21 1.73
C LEU A 61 -9.61 1.94 1.86
N PRO A 62 -10.92 2.03 2.20
CA PRO A 62 -11.77 0.83 2.29
C PRO A 62 -11.96 0.11 0.95
N ARG A 63 -11.96 0.84 -0.16
CA ARG A 63 -12.07 0.26 -1.51
C ARG A 63 -10.75 -0.40 -1.92
N PHE A 64 -9.62 0.21 -1.58
CA PHE A 64 -8.30 -0.35 -1.86
C PHE A 64 -8.07 -1.66 -1.12
N VAL A 65 -8.32 -1.70 0.19
CA VAL A 65 -8.09 -2.90 1.01
C VAL A 65 -8.89 -4.11 0.50
N ARG A 66 -10.09 -3.90 -0.04
CA ARG A 66 -10.93 -4.96 -0.61
C ARG A 66 -10.40 -5.57 -1.91
N ARG A 67 -9.45 -4.93 -2.59
CA ARG A 67 -8.88 -5.44 -3.86
C ARG A 67 -7.84 -6.54 -3.66
N PHE A 68 -7.33 -6.72 -2.45
CA PHE A 68 -6.24 -7.63 -2.15
C PHE A 68 -6.60 -8.55 -0.99
N ASN A 69 -6.13 -9.80 -1.05
CA ASN A 69 -6.39 -10.78 0.01
C ASN A 69 -5.74 -10.39 1.34
N ARG A 70 -4.60 -9.69 1.29
CA ARG A 70 -3.89 -9.17 2.46
C ARG A 70 -3.24 -7.84 2.12
N VAL A 71 -3.51 -6.86 2.97
CA VAL A 71 -2.89 -5.54 2.96
C VAL A 71 -2.29 -5.27 4.33
N GLU A 72 -1.07 -4.74 4.35
CA GLU A 72 -0.38 -4.33 5.58
C GLU A 72 0.12 -2.89 5.44
N PHE A 73 0.13 -2.15 6.55
CA PHE A 73 0.54 -0.76 6.62
C PHE A 73 1.79 -0.62 7.50
N TRP A 74 2.71 0.26 7.09
CA TRP A 74 4.03 0.40 7.69
C TRP A 74 4.45 1.88 7.80
N GLN A 75 5.05 2.27 8.92
CA GLN A 75 5.59 3.61 9.17
C GLN A 75 6.97 3.58 9.83
#